data_AF-A0A4P6X3G8-F1
#
_entry.id   AF-A0A4P6X3G8-F1
#
_cell.length_a   1.000
_cell.length_b   1.000
_cell.length_c   1.000
_cell.angle_alpha   90.00
_cell.angle_beta   90.00
_cell.angle_gamma   90.00
#
_symmetry.space_group_name_H-M   'P 1'
#
loop_
_entity.id
_entity.type
_entity.pdbx_description
1 polymer ?
#
loop_
_entity_poly.entity_id
_entity_poly.type
_entity_poly.pdbx_seq_one_letter_code
_entity_poly.pdbx_strand_id
1 'polypeptide(L)'
;MNKLEFVQRLDAGPLRVSDATADLWYHLLSWVDTHGYADTADSPDFVKYVQDFRTVGVPTINKHLSRMAAAKFLQGHRLARRLSPESREDMSSPVHNIIFGTGLASLPTSFKRYTLPGVPCPKVFRALERVEANEQKVLADFAGSSA
;
A
#
# COMPACT_ATOMS: atom_id res chain seq x y z
N MET A 1 -20.05 -2.20 -5.52
CA MET A 1 -20.83 -3.19 -4.72
C MET A 1 -21.50 -2.51 -3.51
N ASN A 2 -22.80 -2.72 -3.29
CA ASN A 2 -23.49 -2.13 -2.12
C ASN A 2 -23.31 -2.98 -0.85
N LYS A 3 -23.66 -2.43 0.32
CA LYS A 3 -23.43 -3.11 1.63
C LYS A 3 -24.26 -4.39 1.78
N LEU A 4 -25.49 -4.41 1.25
CA LEU A 4 -26.37 -5.58 1.33
C LEU A 4 -25.81 -6.75 0.53
N GLU A 5 -25.36 -6.51 -0.70
CA GLU A 5 -24.69 -7.50 -1.56
C GLU A 5 -23.43 -8.06 -0.89
N PHE A 6 -22.65 -7.20 -0.23
CA PHE A 6 -21.46 -7.61 0.50
C PHE A 6 -21.79 -8.58 1.65
N VAL A 7 -22.78 -8.24 2.47
CA VAL A 7 -23.19 -9.08 3.60
C VAL A 7 -23.72 -10.43 3.11
N GLN A 8 -24.57 -10.43 2.08
CA GLN A 8 -25.07 -11.69 1.48
C GLN A 8 -23.93 -12.60 1.00
N ARG A 9 -22.93 -12.03 0.34
CA ARG A 9 -21.75 -12.78 -0.12
C ARG A 9 -20.90 -13.29 1.04
N LEU A 10 -20.77 -12.51 2.12
CA LEU A 10 -20.06 -12.90 3.34
C LEU A 10 -20.78 -14.07 4.03
N ASP A 11 -22.10 -14.00 4.15
CA ASP A 11 -22.93 -15.02 4.81
C ASP A 11 -22.97 -16.34 4.05
N ALA A 12 -22.93 -16.28 2.72
CA ALA A 12 -22.82 -17.44 1.84
C ALA A 12 -21.42 -18.09 1.87
N GLY A 13 -20.40 -17.36 2.34
CA GLY A 13 -19.04 -17.85 2.48
C GLY A 13 -18.83 -18.71 3.73
N PRO A 14 -17.70 -19.44 3.80
CA PRO A 14 -17.37 -20.26 4.98
C PRO A 14 -16.89 -19.44 6.18
N LEU A 15 -16.72 -18.12 6.03
CA LEU A 15 -16.15 -17.26 7.05
C LEU A 15 -17.23 -16.58 7.88
N ARG A 16 -17.22 -16.84 9.19
CA ARG A 16 -17.96 -16.05 10.17
C ARG A 16 -17.04 -14.98 10.75
N VAL A 17 -17.45 -13.72 10.65
CA VAL A 17 -16.76 -12.57 11.24
C VAL A 17 -17.76 -11.73 12.02
N SER A 18 -17.28 -10.94 12.99
CA SER A 18 -18.15 -10.00 13.71
C SER A 18 -18.65 -8.88 12.82
N ASP A 19 -19.77 -8.25 13.17
CA ASP A 19 -20.32 -7.09 12.44
C ASP A 19 -19.29 -5.98 12.27
N ALA A 20 -18.54 -5.66 13.34
CA ALA A 20 -17.47 -4.66 13.27
C ALA A 20 -16.35 -5.04 12.29
N THR A 21 -16.11 -6.33 12.06
CA THR A 21 -15.16 -6.80 11.03
C THR A 21 -15.78 -6.74 9.64
N ALA A 22 -17.06 -7.10 9.50
CA ALA A 22 -17.79 -7.00 8.25
C ALA A 22 -17.84 -5.54 7.77
N ASP A 23 -18.12 -4.59 8.65
CA ASP A 23 -18.11 -3.16 8.34
C ASP A 23 -16.74 -2.69 7.87
N LEU A 24 -15.67 -3.04 8.59
CA LEU A 24 -14.31 -2.73 8.16
C LEU A 24 -14.00 -3.32 6.77
N TRP A 25 -14.38 -4.57 6.53
CA TRP A 25 -14.19 -5.23 5.24
C TRP A 25 -14.96 -4.55 4.12
N TYR A 26 -16.18 -4.09 4.39
CA TYR A 26 -16.96 -3.31 3.45
C TYR A 26 -16.23 -2.02 3.06
N HIS A 27 -15.75 -1.25 4.04
CA HIS A 27 -14.98 -0.03 3.78
C HIS A 27 -13.70 -0.28 2.97
N LEU A 28 -12.96 -1.34 3.30
CA LEU A 28 -11.77 -1.75 2.54
C LEU A 28 -12.12 -2.09 1.08
N LEU A 29 -13.22 -2.82 0.86
CA LEU A 29 -13.70 -3.13 -0.48
C LEU A 29 -14.17 -1.89 -1.25
N SER A 30 -14.93 -1.00 -0.61
CA SER A 30 -15.39 0.25 -1.21
C SER A 30 -14.22 1.13 -1.66
N TRP A 31 -13.15 1.19 -0.87
CA TRP A 31 -11.92 1.87 -1.29
C TRP A 31 -11.36 1.26 -2.57
N VAL A 32 -11.19 -0.07 -2.60
CA VAL A 32 -10.62 -0.78 -3.76
C VAL A 32 -11.52 -0.67 -4.99
N ASP A 33 -12.84 -0.69 -4.82
CA ASP A 33 -13.84 -0.51 -5.89
C ASP A 33 -13.71 0.90 -6.51
N THR A 34 -13.46 1.91 -5.68
CA THR A 34 -13.37 3.32 -6.11
C THR A 34 -11.99 3.68 -6.69
N HIS A 35 -10.90 3.18 -6.10
CA HIS A 35 -9.53 3.58 -6.43
C HIS A 35 -8.75 2.51 -7.21
N GLY A 36 -9.34 1.33 -7.41
CA GLY A 36 -8.77 0.19 -8.14
C GLY A 36 -7.83 -0.70 -7.31
N TYR A 37 -7.21 -0.18 -6.24
CA TYR A 37 -6.29 -0.96 -5.41
C TYR A 37 -6.18 -0.43 -3.97
N ALA A 38 -5.60 -1.27 -3.10
CA ALA A 38 -5.20 -0.91 -1.75
C ALA A 38 -3.85 -1.53 -1.39
N ASP A 39 -3.01 -0.76 -0.69
CA ASP A 39 -1.80 -1.22 -0.02
C ASP A 39 -1.44 -0.23 1.09
N THR A 40 -0.71 -0.70 2.09
CA THR A 40 -0.30 0.15 3.24
C THR A 40 1.09 0.76 3.09
N ALA A 41 1.82 0.38 2.04
CA ALA A 41 3.21 0.77 1.82
C ALA A 41 3.36 1.96 0.84
N ASP A 42 2.46 2.07 -0.13
CA ASP A 42 2.51 3.01 -1.25
C ASP A 42 1.36 4.02 -1.21
N SER A 43 0.31 3.75 -0.41
CA SER A 43 -0.94 4.52 -0.36
C SER A 43 -1.24 5.05 1.06
N PRO A 44 -0.59 6.15 1.50
CA PRO A 44 -0.88 6.76 2.80
C PRO A 44 -2.34 7.23 2.91
N ASP A 45 -2.96 7.65 1.80
CA ASP A 45 -4.37 8.06 1.77
C ASP A 45 -5.31 6.90 2.09
N PHE A 46 -4.98 5.68 1.66
CA PHE A 46 -5.73 4.48 2.01
C PHE A 46 -5.62 4.20 3.52
N VAL A 47 -4.40 4.29 4.08
CA VAL A 47 -4.19 4.09 5.51
C VAL A 47 -5.00 5.10 6.32
N LYS A 48 -4.95 6.38 5.92
CA LYS A 48 -5.72 7.45 6.56
C LYS A 48 -7.22 7.19 6.46
N TYR A 49 -7.73 6.86 5.28
CA TYR A 49 -9.16 6.53 5.10
C TYR A 49 -9.65 5.43 6.06
N VAL A 50 -8.86 4.37 6.23
CA VAL A 50 -9.21 3.29 7.15
C VAL A 50 -9.14 3.75 8.61
N GLN A 51 -8.16 4.56 8.96
CA GLN A 51 -7.95 5.08 10.31
C GLN A 51 -9.01 6.11 10.73
N ASP A 52 -9.49 6.91 9.78
CA ASP A 52 -10.60 7.86 9.96
C ASP A 52 -11.92 7.11 10.25
N PHE A 53 -12.11 5.93 9.64
CA PHE A 53 -13.24 5.05 9.94
C PHE A 53 -13.09 4.31 11.27
N ARG A 54 -11.90 3.77 11.56
CA ARG A 54 -11.65 2.98 12.77
C ARG A 54 -10.20 3.08 13.20
N THR A 55 -9.97 3.36 14.48
CA THR A 55 -8.62 3.43 15.07
C THR A 55 -7.95 2.04 15.07
N VAL A 56 -7.21 1.73 14.01
CA VAL A 56 -6.42 0.50 13.86
C VAL A 56 -5.04 0.80 13.28
N GLY A 57 -4.04 0.04 13.74
CA GLY A 57 -2.68 0.13 13.22
C GLY A 57 -2.54 -0.52 11.84
N VAL A 58 -1.52 -0.08 11.08
CA VAL A 58 -1.13 -0.66 9.78
C VAL A 58 -1.00 -2.20 9.79
N PRO A 59 -0.42 -2.85 10.83
CA PRO A 59 -0.36 -4.32 10.88
C PRO A 59 -1.74 -4.98 10.87
N THR A 60 -2.72 -4.38 11.56
CA THR A 60 -4.10 -4.85 11.59
C THR A 60 -4.75 -4.70 10.22
N ILE A 61 -4.56 -3.56 9.55
CA ILE A 61 -5.06 -3.34 8.18
C ILE A 61 -4.51 -4.43 7.23
N ASN A 62 -3.20 -4.67 7.27
CA ASN A 62 -2.55 -5.72 6.47
C ASN A 62 -3.10 -7.13 6.75
N LYS A 63 -3.41 -7.42 8.03
CA LYS A 63 -4.04 -8.69 8.42
C LYS A 63 -5.44 -8.82 7.81
N HIS A 64 -6.26 -7.77 7.84
CA HIS A 64 -7.60 -7.80 7.23
C HIS A 64 -7.52 -7.96 5.70
N LEU A 65 -6.66 -7.20 5.01
CA LEU A 65 -6.45 -7.34 3.56
C LEU A 65 -6.04 -8.76 3.18
N SER A 66 -5.11 -9.36 3.92
CA SER A 66 -4.67 -10.75 3.69
C SER A 66 -5.81 -11.76 3.90
N ARG A 67 -6.63 -11.57 4.94
CA ARG A 67 -7.80 -12.43 5.20
C ARG A 67 -8.87 -12.28 4.12
N MET A 68 -9.13 -11.06 3.64
CA MET A 68 -10.06 -10.80 2.54
C MET A 68 -9.59 -11.43 1.23
N ALA A 69 -8.27 -11.44 0.98
CA ALA A 69 -7.70 -12.14 -0.16
C ALA A 69 -7.86 -13.67 -0.06
N ALA A 70 -7.61 -14.25 1.12
CA ALA A 70 -7.86 -15.68 1.35
C ALA A 70 -9.35 -16.04 1.18
N ALA A 71 -10.23 -15.11 1.54
CA ALA A 71 -11.68 -15.21 1.37
C ALA A 71 -12.16 -14.89 -0.06
N LYS A 72 -11.23 -14.64 -1.02
CA LYS A 72 -11.51 -14.30 -2.43
C LYS A 72 -12.32 -13.01 -2.64
N PHE A 73 -12.43 -12.15 -1.63
CA PHE A 73 -12.98 -10.79 -1.81
C PHE A 73 -12.01 -9.88 -2.54
N LEU A 74 -10.72 -10.08 -2.31
CA LEU A 74 -9.63 -9.36 -2.95
C LEU A 74 -8.67 -10.36 -3.60
N GLN A 75 -7.82 -9.85 -4.48
CA GLN A 75 -6.67 -10.56 -5.01
C GLN A 75 -5.40 -9.87 -4.54
N GLY A 76 -4.50 -10.60 -3.89
CA GLY A 76 -3.22 -10.08 -3.43
C GLY A 76 -2.13 -10.27 -4.48
N HIS A 77 -1.33 -9.23 -4.70
CA HIS A 77 -0.24 -9.17 -5.66
C HIS A 77 1.04 -8.80 -4.93
N ARG A 78 2.11 -9.56 -5.17
CA ARG A 78 3.44 -9.19 -4.67
C ARG A 78 4.11 -8.30 -5.69
N LEU A 79 4.37 -7.05 -5.32
CA LEU A 79 5.16 -6.12 -6.11
C LEU A 79 6.56 -6.09 -5.54
N ALA A 80 7.56 -6.20 -6.40
CA ALA A 80 8.98 -6.13 -6.02
C ALA A 80 9.69 -5.13 -6.94
N ARG A 81 10.54 -4.30 -6.34
CA ARG A 81 11.39 -3.37 -7.10
C ARG A 81 12.44 -4.18 -7.86
N ARG A 82 12.62 -3.88 -9.15
CA ARG A 82 13.80 -4.33 -9.89
C ARG A 82 14.94 -3.38 -9.57
N LEU A 83 15.70 -3.72 -8.54
CA LEU A 83 16.92 -3.00 -8.18
C LEU A 83 18.08 -3.48 -9.07
N SER A 84 18.87 -2.56 -9.61
CA SER A 84 20.15 -2.89 -10.23
C SER A 84 21.13 -3.40 -9.16
N PRO A 85 22.20 -4.12 -9.53
CA PRO A 85 23.23 -4.56 -8.59
C PRO A 85 23.82 -3.39 -7.78
N GLU A 86 24.09 -2.26 -8.42
CA GLU A 86 24.68 -1.07 -7.83
C GLU A 86 23.71 -0.47 -6.78
N SER A 87 22.43 -0.32 -7.12
CA SER A 87 21.41 0.16 -6.17
C SER A 87 21.18 -0.78 -4.98
N ARG A 88 21.53 -2.08 -5.09
CA ARG A 88 21.46 -3.00 -3.94
C ARG A 88 22.61 -2.76 -2.96
N GLU A 89 23.80 -2.45 -3.47
CA GLU A 89 24.97 -2.10 -2.65
C GLU A 89 24.74 -0.76 -1.94
N ASP A 90 24.20 0.25 -2.63
CA ASP A 90 23.91 1.56 -2.04
C ASP A 90 22.91 1.50 -0.88
N MET A 91 21.86 0.66 -0.99
CA MET A 91 20.92 0.45 0.11
C MET A 91 21.53 -0.28 1.31
N SER A 92 22.65 -0.98 1.13
CA SER A 92 23.37 -1.67 2.21
C SER A 92 24.37 -0.76 2.92
N SER A 93 24.64 0.44 2.39
CA SER A 93 25.58 1.40 2.96
C SER A 93 24.95 2.18 4.13
N PRO A 94 25.50 2.09 5.35
CA PRO A 94 25.01 2.83 6.52
C PRO A 94 25.05 4.36 6.33
N VAL A 95 25.95 4.85 5.47
CA VAL A 95 26.18 6.28 5.24
C VAL A 95 25.04 6.93 4.45
N HIS A 96 24.42 6.19 3.52
CA HIS A 96 23.31 6.68 2.71
C HIS A 96 22.01 6.85 3.53
N ASN A 97 21.78 5.97 4.51
CA ASN A 97 20.63 6.05 5.42
C ASN A 97 20.70 7.25 6.38
N ILE A 98 21.91 7.69 6.75
CA ILE A 98 22.12 8.78 7.72
C ILE A 98 21.94 10.16 7.09
N ILE A 99 22.35 10.35 5.83
CA ILE A 99 22.28 11.66 5.15
C ILE A 99 20.87 11.92 4.57
N PHE A 100 20.21 10.89 4.03
CA PHE A 100 18.97 11.10 3.28
C PHE A 100 17.68 10.79 4.04
N GLY A 101 17.71 10.07 5.18
CA GLY A 101 16.62 9.87 6.16
C GLY A 101 15.23 9.38 5.67
N THR A 102 15.01 9.40 4.36
CA THR A 102 13.74 9.35 3.60
C THR A 102 14.00 8.97 2.13
N GLY A 103 15.20 8.48 1.80
CA GLY A 103 15.61 8.14 0.44
C GLY A 103 15.13 6.76 -0.05
N LEU A 104 15.51 6.39 -1.27
CA LEU A 104 15.13 5.12 -1.93
C LEU A 104 15.39 3.85 -1.09
N ALA A 105 16.33 3.92 -0.13
CA ALA A 105 16.68 2.85 0.79
C ALA A 105 15.63 2.59 1.88
N SER A 106 14.82 3.59 2.26
CA SER A 106 13.75 3.41 3.27
C SER A 106 12.48 2.80 2.68
N LEU A 107 12.38 2.70 1.35
CA LEU A 107 11.24 2.08 0.69
C LEU A 107 11.33 0.55 0.74
N PRO A 108 10.23 -0.16 1.03
CA PRO A 108 10.23 -1.62 0.99
C PRO A 108 10.64 -2.14 -0.40
N THR A 109 11.55 -3.11 -0.43
CA THR A 109 12.01 -3.78 -1.66
C THR A 109 10.93 -4.62 -2.31
N SER A 110 9.96 -5.06 -1.52
CA SER A 110 8.70 -5.64 -1.99
C SER A 110 7.57 -5.35 -1.02
N PHE A 111 6.35 -5.23 -1.54
CA PHE A 111 5.13 -5.11 -0.75
C PHE A 111 3.97 -5.85 -1.40
N LYS A 112 2.85 -5.95 -0.68
CA LYS A 112 1.61 -6.53 -1.19
C LYS A 112 0.61 -5.44 -1.55
N ARG A 113 0.05 -5.55 -2.76
CA ARG A 113 -1.05 -4.73 -3.26
C ARG A 113 -2.28 -5.59 -3.49
N TYR A 114 -3.45 -5.06 -3.19
CA TYR A 114 -4.71 -5.77 -3.28
C TYR A 114 -5.64 -5.10 -4.28
N THR A 115 -6.28 -5.89 -5.14
CA THR A 115 -7.28 -5.44 -6.13
C THR A 115 -8.55 -6.27 -6.00
N LEU A 116 -9.60 -5.87 -6.72
CA LEU A 116 -10.70 -6.80 -6.98
C LEU A 116 -10.21 -8.01 -7.79
N PRO A 117 -10.84 -9.19 -7.62
CA PRO A 117 -10.53 -10.38 -8.42
C PRO A 117 -10.69 -10.12 -9.92
N GLY A 118 -9.72 -10.57 -10.72
CA GLY A 118 -9.74 -10.40 -12.17
C GLY A 118 -9.35 -9.01 -12.68
N VAL A 119 -9.14 -8.04 -11.79
CA VAL A 119 -8.67 -6.70 -12.16
C VAL A 119 -7.13 -6.68 -12.21
N PRO A 120 -6.52 -6.14 -13.28
CA PRO A 120 -5.06 -5.98 -13.36
C PRO A 120 -4.50 -5.14 -12.20
N CYS A 121 -3.39 -5.58 -11.61
CA CYS A 121 -2.71 -4.83 -10.56
C CYS A 121 -1.88 -3.68 -11.15
N PRO A 122 -2.10 -2.42 -10.72
CA PRO A 122 -1.19 -1.33 -11.03
C PRO A 122 0.21 -1.66 -10.52
N LYS A 123 1.22 -1.53 -11.38
CA LYS A 123 2.63 -1.85 -11.07
C LYS A 123 3.45 -0.62 -10.67
N VAL A 124 2.85 0.56 -10.75
CA VAL A 124 3.51 1.83 -10.43
C VAL A 124 3.75 1.91 -8.92
N PHE A 125 4.96 2.33 -8.52
CA PHE A 125 5.37 2.55 -7.14
C PHE A 125 5.29 4.05 -6.87
N ARG A 126 4.16 4.56 -6.38
CA ARG A 126 3.95 6.01 -6.16
C ARG A 126 4.88 6.59 -5.10
N ALA A 127 5.35 5.77 -4.16
CA ALA A 127 6.35 6.16 -3.18
C ALA A 127 7.73 6.33 -3.83
N LEU A 128 8.04 5.54 -4.86
CA LEU A 128 9.27 5.69 -5.65
C LEU A 128 9.24 7.01 -6.41
N GLU A 129 8.13 7.30 -7.11
CA GLU A 129 7.95 8.56 -7.85
C GLU A 129 8.06 9.79 -6.95
N ARG A 130 7.53 9.71 -5.72
CA ARG A 130 7.62 10.79 -4.74
C ARG A 130 9.04 11.03 -4.24
N VAL A 131 9.80 9.96 -4.02
CA VAL A 131 11.20 10.07 -3.58
C VAL A 131 12.07 10.62 -4.72
N GLU A 132 11.94 10.10 -5.94
CA GLU A 132 12.67 10.58 -7.11
C GLU A 132 12.39 12.08 -7.39
N ALA A 133 11.13 12.50 -7.28
CA ALA A 133 10.76 13.91 -7.44
C ALA A 133 11.37 14.81 -6.33
N ASN A 134 11.44 14.30 -5.10
CA ASN A 134 11.99 15.06 -3.98
C ASN A 134 13.53 15.16 -4.05
N GLU A 135 14.21 14.08 -4.46
CA GLU A 135 15.66 14.08 -4.70
C GLU A 135 16.05 15.07 -5.81
N GLN A 136 15.30 15.09 -6.92
CA GLN A 136 15.51 16.07 -8.00
C GLN A 136 15.33 17.51 -7.52
N LYS A 137 14.33 17.76 -6.67
CA LYS A 137 14.08 19.09 -6.10
C LYS A 137 15.22 19.54 -5.18
N VAL A 138 15.66 18.67 -4.27
CA VAL A 138 16.78 18.97 -3.35
C VAL A 138 18.06 19.25 -4.15
N LEU A 139 18.37 18.45 -5.17
CA LEU A 139 19.53 18.68 -6.03
C LEU A 139 19.45 20.02 -6.78
N ALA A 140 18.27 20.40 -7.26
CA ALA A 140 18.05 21.69 -7.91
C ALA A 140 18.21 22.87 -6.94
N ASP A 141 17.71 22.76 -5.70
CA ASP A 141 17.86 23.78 -4.67
C ASP A 141 19.33 23.96 -4.24
N PHE A 142 20.10 22.87 -4.17
CA PHE A 142 21.56 22.93 -3.91
C PHE A 142 22.36 23.54 -5.06
N ALA A 143 21.98 23.25 -6.32
CA ALA A 143 22.62 23.84 -7.49
C ALA A 143 22.25 25.33 -7.67
N GLY A 144 21.09 25.75 -7.18
CA GLY A 144 20.62 27.14 -7.21
C GLY A 144 21.11 28.03 -6.06
N SER A 145 21.66 27.46 -4.98
CA SER A 145 22.12 28.22 -3.80
C SER A 145 23.55 28.80 -3.95
N SER A 146 24.08 28.85 -5.17
CA SER A 146 25.36 29.51 -5.50
C SER A 146 25.11 30.84 -6.20
N ALA A 147 24.64 31.85 -5.46
CA ALA A 147 24.57 33.24 -5.90
C ALA A 147 25.02 34.17 -4.79
#